data_AF-A0A5N7XAF8-F1
#
_entry.id   AF-A0A5N7XAF8-F1
#
_cell.length_a   1.000
_cell.length_b   1.000
_cell.length_c   1.000
_cell.angle_alpha   90.00
_cell.angle_beta   90.00
_cell.angle_gamma   90.00
#
_symmetry.space_group_name_H-M   'P 1'
#
loop_
_entity.id
_entity.type
_entity.pdbx_description
1 polymer ?
#
loop_
_entity_poly.entity_id
_entity_poly.type
_entity_poly.pdbx_seq_one_letter_code
_entity_poly.pdbx_strand_id
1 'polypeptide(L)'
;MRGLLAVALAKRIGQPLTVEVAREVVAECLPDLSMGAVAVERRGDLVFQAEQLGPDPAAGELAAQRLRFLEETLPPGVPAHVQWDELRQIERSGQLLILTVRRDGLLLGSVWLNLYQDLNTGEPVACDDMLFMEQGARGGMVVVHLWRYAERVLEQLGRVQMSCHSREANNAGRLARFVGGQITHTGFSKRIGCGQERAQRAGKD
;
A
#
# COMPACT_ATOMS: atom_id res chain seq x y z
N MET A 1 9.94 0.24 -16.41
CA MET A 1 8.92 1.13 -17.01
C MET A 1 9.41 1.98 -18.19
N ARG A 2 10.46 2.83 -18.08
CA ARG A 2 10.88 3.71 -19.20
C ARG A 2 11.17 2.98 -20.53
N GLY A 3 11.80 1.80 -20.48
CA GLY A 3 12.05 0.98 -21.67
C GLY A 3 10.78 0.39 -22.29
N LEU A 4 9.85 -0.11 -21.47
CA LEU A 4 8.57 -0.66 -21.94
C LEU A 4 7.69 0.42 -22.56
N LEU A 5 7.64 1.61 -21.97
CA LEU A 5 6.92 2.75 -22.53
C LEU A 5 7.52 3.19 -23.86
N ALA A 6 8.85 3.29 -23.96
CA ALA A 6 9.51 3.64 -25.22
C ALA A 6 9.19 2.61 -26.33
N VAL A 7 9.18 1.31 -25.99
CA VAL A 7 8.82 0.25 -26.94
C VAL A 7 7.33 0.31 -27.33
N ALA A 8 6.43 0.49 -26.36
CA ALA A 8 4.99 0.56 -26.60
C ALA A 8 4.61 1.78 -27.45
N LEU A 9 5.30 2.91 -27.26
CA LEU A 9 5.18 4.09 -28.12
C LEU A 9 5.80 3.86 -29.49
N ALA A 10 6.96 3.20 -29.58
CA ALA A 10 7.62 2.93 -30.85
C ALA A 10 6.76 2.07 -31.80
N LYS A 11 6.00 1.11 -31.27
CA LYS A 11 5.03 0.30 -32.03
C LYS A 11 3.92 1.14 -32.70
N ARG A 12 3.70 2.38 -32.25
CA ARG A 12 2.60 3.27 -32.67
C ARG A 12 3.10 4.55 -33.35
N ILE A 13 4.36 4.59 -33.79
CA ILE A 13 4.91 5.73 -34.54
C ILE A 13 4.04 6.00 -35.76
N GLY A 14 3.69 7.27 -35.96
CA GLY A 14 2.85 7.73 -37.08
C GLY A 14 1.35 7.66 -36.81
N GLN A 15 0.91 7.09 -35.67
CA GLN A 15 -0.49 7.13 -35.25
C GLN A 15 -0.76 8.37 -34.38
N PRO A 16 -1.93 9.02 -34.50
CA PRO A 16 -2.34 10.06 -33.56
C PRO A 16 -2.55 9.45 -32.16
N LEU A 17 -2.09 10.14 -31.13
CA LEU A 17 -2.30 9.74 -29.73
C LEU A 17 -3.75 10.01 -29.31
N THR A 18 -4.68 9.16 -29.76
CA THR A 18 -6.08 9.17 -29.31
C THR A 18 -6.19 8.55 -27.92
N VAL A 19 -7.37 8.68 -27.29
CA VAL A 19 -7.64 8.07 -25.98
C VAL A 19 -7.51 6.55 -26.04
N GLU A 20 -7.96 5.94 -27.13
CA GLU A 20 -7.87 4.49 -27.38
C GLU A 20 -6.40 4.06 -27.48
N VAL A 21 -5.60 4.74 -28.30
CA VAL A 21 -4.16 4.45 -28.45
C VAL A 21 -3.43 4.63 -27.12
N ALA A 22 -3.76 5.68 -26.36
CA ALA A 22 -3.20 5.89 -25.03
C ALA A 22 -3.57 4.76 -24.06
N ARG A 23 -4.82 4.26 -24.08
CA ARG A 23 -5.25 3.12 -23.26
C ARG A 23 -4.48 1.85 -23.59
N GLU A 24 -4.27 1.56 -24.86
CA GLU A 24 -3.50 0.38 -25.26
C GLU A 24 -2.02 0.47 -24.85
N VAL A 25 -1.39 1.65 -25.02
CA VAL A 25 -0.01 1.88 -24.55
C VAL A 25 0.09 1.64 -23.04
N VAL A 26 -0.87 2.16 -22.27
CA VAL A 26 -0.92 1.98 -20.82
C VAL A 26 -1.10 0.51 -20.46
N ALA A 27 -2.02 -0.21 -21.12
CA ALA A 27 -2.25 -1.64 -20.90
C ALA A 27 -1.03 -2.51 -21.26
N GLU A 28 -0.24 -2.14 -22.26
CA GLU A 28 1.02 -2.83 -22.58
C GLU A 28 2.14 -2.56 -21.57
N CYS A 29 2.11 -1.39 -20.92
CA CYS A 29 3.18 -0.95 -20.03
C CYS A 29 2.95 -1.32 -18.57
N LEU A 30 1.70 -1.53 -18.17
CA LEU A 30 1.30 -1.76 -16.80
C LEU A 30 0.64 -3.13 -16.65
N PRO A 31 0.98 -3.89 -15.59
CA PRO A 31 0.24 -5.10 -15.27
C PRO A 31 -1.24 -4.76 -15.02
N ASP A 32 -2.15 -5.56 -15.57
CA ASP A 32 -3.58 -5.39 -15.34
C ASP A 32 -3.93 -5.73 -13.89
N LEU A 33 -4.23 -4.68 -13.12
CA LEU A 33 -4.69 -4.76 -11.73
C LEU A 33 -6.12 -4.26 -11.59
N SER A 34 -6.90 -4.32 -12.68
CA SER A 34 -8.28 -3.84 -12.69
C SER A 34 -9.16 -4.59 -11.68
N MET A 35 -10.16 -3.87 -11.12
CA MET A 35 -11.02 -4.31 -10.00
C MET A 35 -11.74 -5.65 -10.19
N GLY A 36 -11.82 -6.17 -11.42
CA GLY A 36 -12.44 -7.47 -11.71
C GLY A 36 -11.54 -8.67 -11.37
N ALA A 37 -10.26 -8.45 -11.09
CA ALA A 37 -9.30 -9.52 -10.82
C ALA A 37 -9.29 -10.00 -9.37
N VAL A 38 -9.80 -9.20 -8.42
CA VAL A 38 -9.71 -9.50 -6.98
C VAL A 38 -11.08 -9.90 -6.43
N ALA A 39 -11.18 -11.13 -5.92
CA ALA A 39 -12.43 -11.67 -5.42
C ALA A 39 -12.87 -11.04 -4.09
N VAL A 40 -14.13 -10.60 -4.00
CA VAL A 40 -14.76 -10.20 -2.74
C VAL A 40 -14.91 -11.41 -1.81
N GLU A 41 -14.49 -11.29 -0.56
CA GLU A 41 -14.64 -12.32 0.46
C GLU A 41 -15.68 -11.91 1.51
N ARG A 42 -16.53 -12.85 1.93
CA ARG A 42 -17.49 -12.66 3.02
C ARG A 42 -17.21 -13.59 4.18
N ARG A 43 -17.26 -13.07 5.39
CA ARG A 43 -17.14 -13.85 6.62
C ARG A 43 -18.12 -13.36 7.68
N GLY A 44 -19.24 -14.05 7.80
CA GLY A 44 -20.36 -13.57 8.62
C GLY A 44 -20.90 -12.26 8.05
N ASP A 45 -20.90 -11.21 8.88
CA ASP A 45 -21.29 -9.84 8.54
C ASP A 45 -20.15 -9.01 7.93
N LEU A 46 -18.93 -9.56 7.87
CA LEU A 46 -17.77 -8.88 7.32
C LEU A 46 -17.67 -9.08 5.81
N VAL A 47 -17.36 -8.00 5.11
CA VAL A 47 -17.05 -7.98 3.67
C VAL A 47 -15.64 -7.47 3.48
N PHE A 48 -14.81 -8.23 2.78
CA PHE A 48 -13.45 -7.87 2.41
C PHE A 48 -13.39 -7.69 0.90
N GLN A 49 -12.80 -6.60 0.44
CA GLN A 49 -12.77 -6.25 -0.98
C GLN A 49 -11.59 -5.34 -1.31
N ALA A 50 -11.24 -5.26 -2.60
CA ALA A 50 -10.40 -4.19 -3.10
C ALA A 50 -11.24 -2.92 -3.31
N GLU A 51 -10.66 -1.75 -3.04
CA GLU A 51 -11.29 -0.46 -3.31
C GLU A 51 -10.37 0.46 -4.11
N GLN A 52 -10.97 1.44 -4.76
CA GLN A 52 -10.29 2.45 -5.55
C GLN A 52 -10.45 3.83 -4.94
N LEU A 53 -9.45 4.68 -5.17
CA LEU A 53 -9.55 6.09 -4.89
C LEU A 53 -10.54 6.72 -5.88
N GLY A 54 -11.47 7.50 -5.33
CA GLY A 54 -12.46 8.23 -6.12
C GLY A 54 -11.83 9.30 -7.03
N PRO A 55 -12.66 10.00 -7.83
CA PRO A 55 -12.20 11.14 -8.63
C PRO A 55 -11.63 12.26 -7.77
N ASP A 56 -12.15 12.42 -6.54
CA ASP A 56 -11.59 13.26 -5.49
C ASP A 56 -10.97 12.34 -4.40
N PRO A 57 -9.66 12.04 -4.49
CA PRO A 57 -8.98 11.14 -3.55
C PRO A 57 -8.82 11.71 -2.14
N ALA A 58 -9.02 13.03 -1.95
CA ALA A 58 -8.96 13.68 -0.65
C ALA A 58 -10.28 13.61 0.11
N ALA A 59 -11.36 13.16 -0.54
CA ALA A 59 -12.68 13.05 0.03
C ALA A 59 -13.04 11.61 0.43
N GLY A 60 -14.00 11.50 1.36
CA GLY A 60 -14.61 10.22 1.74
C GLY A 60 -13.88 9.43 2.82
N GLU A 61 -14.34 8.20 3.03
CA GLU A 61 -13.97 7.38 4.19
C GLU A 61 -12.51 6.92 4.17
N LEU A 62 -11.99 6.53 3.00
CA LEU A 62 -10.60 6.09 2.83
C LEU A 62 -9.61 7.23 3.17
N ALA A 63 -9.87 8.43 2.67
CA ALA A 63 -9.06 9.61 2.96
C ALA A 63 -9.10 9.95 4.45
N ALA A 64 -10.30 9.96 5.04
CA ALA A 64 -10.48 10.21 6.46
C ALA A 64 -9.75 9.16 7.34
N GLN A 65 -9.79 7.88 6.96
CA GLN A 65 -9.09 6.82 7.68
C GLN A 65 -7.57 6.95 7.57
N ARG A 66 -7.04 7.32 6.41
CA ARG A 66 -5.60 7.60 6.24
C ARG A 66 -5.13 8.77 7.10
N LEU A 67 -5.93 9.83 7.21
CA LEU A 67 -5.60 10.97 8.07
C LEU A 67 -5.58 10.56 9.56
N ARG A 68 -6.53 9.73 10.02
CA ARG A 68 -6.50 9.17 11.39
C ARG A 68 -5.26 8.30 11.64
N PHE A 69 -4.89 7.45 10.67
CA PHE A 69 -3.65 6.68 10.76
C PHE A 69 -2.42 7.57 10.88
N LEU A 70 -2.34 8.65 10.09
CA LEU A 70 -1.22 9.58 10.14
C LEU A 70 -1.19 10.37 11.45
N GLU A 71 -2.34 10.75 12.00
CA GLU A 71 -2.43 11.36 13.33
C GLU A 71 -1.86 10.44 14.43
N GLU A 72 -2.12 9.13 14.34
CA GLU A 72 -1.60 8.14 15.31
C GLU A 72 -0.12 7.78 15.09
N THR A 73 0.44 7.99 13.89
CA THR A 73 1.76 7.47 13.54
C THR A 73 2.82 8.53 13.27
N LEU A 74 2.43 9.76 12.90
CA LEU A 74 3.39 10.84 12.72
C LEU A 74 3.97 11.29 14.06
N PRO A 75 5.23 11.78 14.07
CA PRO A 75 5.79 12.37 15.29
C PRO A 75 4.93 13.54 15.78
N PRO A 76 4.86 13.78 17.11
CA PRO A 76 4.12 14.91 17.66
C PRO A 76 4.53 16.23 17.01
N GLY A 77 3.53 17.05 16.63
CA GLY A 77 3.74 18.36 16.00
C GLY A 77 4.07 18.32 14.51
N VAL A 78 4.12 17.15 13.87
CA VAL A 78 4.25 17.05 12.41
C VAL A 78 2.86 16.96 11.78
N PRO A 79 2.41 17.96 11.00
CA PRO A 79 1.11 17.89 10.34
C PRO A 79 1.13 16.85 9.23
N ALA A 80 0.01 16.15 9.06
CA ALA A 80 -0.17 15.25 7.92
C ALA A 80 -0.27 16.07 6.63
N HIS A 81 0.62 15.78 5.67
CA HIS A 81 0.57 16.36 4.33
C HIS A 81 0.56 15.22 3.31
N VAL A 82 -0.63 14.90 2.81
CA VAL A 82 -0.84 13.81 1.86
C VAL A 82 -0.87 14.34 0.44
N GLN A 83 -0.02 13.76 -0.40
CA GLN A 83 0.04 13.98 -1.84
C GLN A 83 -1.02 13.11 -2.53
N TRP A 84 -2.27 13.59 -2.53
CA TRP A 84 -3.43 12.80 -2.95
C TRP A 84 -3.48 12.49 -4.44
N ASP A 85 -3.10 13.46 -5.27
CA ASP A 85 -3.07 13.27 -6.72
C ASP A 85 -2.01 12.24 -7.12
N GLU A 86 -0.85 12.26 -6.45
CA GLU A 86 0.21 11.28 -6.62
C GLU A 86 -0.23 9.90 -6.16
N LEU A 87 -0.88 9.77 -4.99
CA LEU A 87 -1.43 8.49 -4.52
C LEU A 87 -2.43 7.90 -5.53
N ARG A 88 -3.30 8.74 -6.09
CA ARG A 88 -4.24 8.32 -7.13
C ARG A 88 -3.52 7.92 -8.42
N GLN A 89 -2.45 8.60 -8.81
CA GLN A 89 -1.66 8.20 -9.97
C GLN A 89 -0.98 6.84 -9.76
N ILE A 90 -0.45 6.58 -8.55
CA ILE A 90 0.16 5.30 -8.17
C ILE A 90 -0.88 4.17 -8.15
N GLU A 91 -2.08 4.43 -7.64
CA GLU A 91 -3.19 3.47 -7.68
C GLU A 91 -3.60 3.16 -9.13
N ARG A 92 -3.81 4.19 -9.94
CA ARG A 92 -4.16 4.02 -11.36
C ARG A 92 -3.05 3.37 -12.18
N SER A 93 -1.80 3.43 -11.74
CA SER A 93 -0.68 2.74 -12.39
C SER A 93 -0.56 1.27 -11.97
N GLY A 94 -1.42 0.79 -11.06
CA GLY A 94 -1.32 -0.57 -10.53
C GLY A 94 -0.17 -0.72 -9.53
N GLN A 95 0.31 0.37 -8.95
CA GLN A 95 1.41 0.34 -7.98
C GLN A 95 0.92 0.51 -6.54
N LEU A 96 -0.38 0.69 -6.34
CA LEU A 96 -1.02 0.75 -5.02
C LEU A 96 -2.29 -0.10 -5.02
N LEU A 97 -2.37 -1.02 -4.07
CA LEU A 97 -3.53 -1.86 -3.80
C LEU A 97 -4.14 -1.46 -2.46
N ILE A 98 -5.44 -1.15 -2.46
CA ILE A 98 -6.19 -0.79 -1.24
C ILE A 98 -7.20 -1.91 -0.98
N LEU A 99 -7.07 -2.57 0.16
CA LEU A 99 -7.99 -3.61 0.60
C LEU A 99 -8.70 -3.17 1.86
N THR A 100 -10.00 -3.38 1.93
CA THR A 100 -10.85 -2.93 3.04
C THR A 100 -11.57 -4.08 3.69
N VAL A 101 -11.99 -3.85 4.93
CA VAL A 101 -13.00 -4.66 5.62
C VAL A 101 -14.15 -3.77 6.04
N ARG A 102 -15.38 -4.19 5.72
CA ARG A 102 -16.62 -3.49 6.01
C ARG A 102 -17.59 -4.38 6.79
N ARG A 103 -18.48 -3.75 7.56
CA ARG A 103 -19.65 -4.37 8.19
C ARG A 103 -20.85 -3.47 7.94
N ASP A 104 -21.92 -4.03 7.37
CA ASP A 104 -23.14 -3.27 7.04
C ASP A 104 -22.85 -1.98 6.25
N GLY A 105 -21.88 -2.05 5.33
CA GLY A 105 -21.42 -0.91 4.52
C GLY A 105 -20.41 0.01 5.21
N LEU A 106 -20.24 -0.07 6.53
CA LEU A 106 -19.35 0.79 7.29
C LEU A 106 -17.89 0.33 7.20
N LEU A 107 -16.97 1.25 6.90
CA LEU A 107 -15.53 0.97 6.83
C LEU A 107 -14.96 0.71 8.23
N LEU A 108 -14.49 -0.53 8.48
CA LEU A 108 -13.88 -0.91 9.76
C LEU A 108 -12.35 -0.81 9.74
N GLY A 109 -11.72 -0.95 8.58
CA GLY A 109 -10.27 -0.94 8.44
C GLY A 109 -9.81 -1.10 7.00
N SER A 110 -8.55 -0.78 6.76
CA SER A 110 -7.91 -0.95 5.46
C SER A 110 -6.42 -1.30 5.57
N VAL A 111 -5.93 -1.96 4.54
CA VAL A 111 -4.51 -2.15 4.27
C VAL A 111 -4.19 -1.59 2.88
N TRP A 112 -3.13 -0.79 2.81
CA TRP A 112 -2.65 -0.14 1.60
C TRP A 112 -1.27 -0.73 1.32
N LEU A 113 -1.10 -1.28 0.13
CA LEU A 113 0.10 -2.02 -0.27
C LEU A 113 0.70 -1.38 -1.52
N ASN A 114 1.95 -0.96 -1.43
CA ASN A 114 2.75 -0.57 -2.59
C ASN A 114 3.20 -1.83 -3.34
N LEU A 115 2.96 -1.88 -4.64
CA LEU A 115 3.34 -2.97 -5.51
C LEU A 115 4.51 -2.54 -6.40
N TYR A 116 5.60 -3.30 -6.37
CA TYR A 116 6.77 -3.03 -7.20
C TYR A 116 7.50 -4.31 -7.59
N GLN A 117 8.54 -4.16 -8.41
CA GLN A 117 9.47 -5.21 -8.75
C GLN A 117 10.78 -4.93 -8.03
N ASP A 118 11.30 -5.89 -7.28
CA ASP A 118 12.62 -5.77 -6.70
C ASP A 118 13.66 -5.68 -7.82
N LEU A 119 14.53 -4.66 -7.75
CA LEU A 119 15.48 -4.39 -8.84
C LEU A 119 16.69 -5.33 -8.82
N ASN A 120 16.92 -6.03 -7.72
CA ASN A 120 18.03 -6.96 -7.55
C ASN A 120 17.62 -8.40 -7.89
N THR A 121 16.40 -8.80 -7.51
CA THR A 121 15.90 -10.16 -7.76
C THR A 121 14.97 -10.26 -8.95
N GLY A 122 14.38 -9.14 -9.38
CA GLY A 122 13.33 -9.12 -10.39
C GLY A 122 12.00 -9.66 -9.87
N GLU A 123 11.90 -10.02 -8.58
CA GLU A 123 10.70 -10.62 -8.03
C GLU A 123 9.62 -9.56 -7.78
N PRO A 124 8.35 -9.94 -7.95
CA PRO A 124 7.23 -9.06 -7.70
C PRO A 124 6.92 -8.98 -6.18
N VAL A 125 7.03 -7.78 -5.61
CA VAL A 125 6.94 -7.54 -4.16
C VAL A 125 5.77 -6.60 -3.82
N ALA A 126 5.14 -6.85 -2.67
CA ALA A 126 4.22 -5.93 -2.00
C ALA A 126 4.84 -5.42 -0.70
N CYS A 127 4.69 -4.12 -0.41
CA CYS A 127 5.12 -3.53 0.84
C CYS A 127 3.99 -2.72 1.46
N ASP A 128 3.75 -2.90 2.76
CA ASP A 128 2.72 -2.10 3.42
C ASP A 128 3.09 -0.61 3.46
N ASP A 129 2.10 0.20 3.13
CA ASP A 129 2.12 1.64 3.34
C ASP A 129 1.33 2.02 4.59
N MET A 130 0.19 1.36 4.77
CA MET A 130 -0.73 1.60 5.88
C MET A 130 -1.48 0.32 6.21
N LEU A 131 -1.57 -0.01 7.50
CA LEU A 131 -2.54 -0.95 8.05
C LEU A 131 -3.24 -0.26 9.21
N PHE A 132 -4.57 -0.13 9.12
CA PHE A 132 -5.34 0.60 10.12
C PHE A 132 -6.70 -0.04 10.37
N MET A 133 -7.12 0.00 11.63
CA MET A 133 -8.45 -0.40 12.08
C MET A 133 -9.09 0.74 12.87
N GLU A 134 -10.37 1.01 12.62
CA GLU A 134 -11.16 1.92 13.46
C GLU A 134 -11.20 1.43 14.91
N GLN A 135 -11.24 2.35 15.87
CA GLN A 135 -11.14 2.01 17.29
C GLN A 135 -12.16 0.94 17.74
N GLY A 136 -13.41 1.05 17.29
CA GLY A 136 -14.47 0.08 17.59
C GLY A 136 -14.29 -1.31 16.96
N ALA A 137 -13.33 -1.47 16.05
CA ALA A 137 -12.99 -2.73 15.39
C ALA A 137 -11.64 -3.32 15.83
N ARG A 138 -10.93 -2.66 16.76
CA ARG A 138 -9.64 -3.13 17.31
C ARG A 138 -9.84 -4.23 18.37
N GLY A 139 -8.80 -5.03 18.59
CA GLY A 139 -8.76 -6.04 19.66
C GLY A 139 -9.38 -7.41 19.30
N GLY A 140 -9.89 -7.59 18.08
CA GLY A 140 -10.45 -8.86 17.60
C GLY A 140 -9.70 -9.46 16.41
N MET A 141 -10.25 -10.53 15.87
CA MET A 141 -9.69 -11.26 14.71
C MET A 141 -9.91 -10.54 13.37
N VAL A 142 -10.63 -9.42 13.34
CA VAL A 142 -10.93 -8.68 12.10
C VAL A 142 -9.65 -8.29 11.35
N VAL A 143 -8.66 -7.76 12.07
CA VAL A 143 -7.37 -7.37 11.46
C VAL A 143 -6.60 -8.59 10.92
N VAL A 144 -6.68 -9.73 11.60
CA VAL A 144 -6.09 -10.99 11.14
C VAL A 144 -6.78 -11.44 9.86
N HIS A 145 -8.10 -11.35 9.78
CA HIS A 145 -8.85 -11.72 8.58
C HIS A 145 -8.57 -10.78 7.42
N LEU A 146 -8.46 -9.48 7.66
CA LEU A 146 -8.04 -8.51 6.64
C LEU A 146 -6.64 -8.82 6.12
N TRP A 147 -5.71 -9.15 7.01
CA TRP A 147 -4.35 -9.52 6.62
C TRP A 147 -4.30 -10.82 5.80
N ARG A 148 -5.03 -11.86 6.24
CA ARG A 148 -5.13 -13.13 5.49
C ARG A 148 -5.83 -12.94 4.14
N TYR A 149 -6.79 -12.04 4.06
CA TYR A 149 -7.39 -11.65 2.80
C TYR A 149 -6.35 -11.00 1.88
N ALA A 150 -5.54 -10.08 2.39
CA ALA A 150 -4.44 -9.47 1.64
C ALA A 150 -3.45 -10.51 1.09
N GLU A 151 -3.04 -11.48 1.90
CA GLU A 151 -2.17 -12.58 1.45
C GLU A 151 -2.77 -13.36 0.28
N ARG A 152 -4.06 -13.72 0.35
CA ARG A 152 -4.76 -14.42 -0.74
C ARG A 152 -4.85 -13.57 -2.01
N VAL A 153 -5.11 -12.28 -1.87
CA VAL A 153 -5.14 -11.36 -3.02
C VAL A 153 -3.76 -11.28 -3.66
N LEU A 154 -2.71 -11.15 -2.86
CA LEU A 154 -1.33 -11.13 -3.37
C LEU A 154 -0.97 -12.43 -4.09
N GLU A 155 -1.36 -13.59 -3.54
CA GLU A 155 -1.17 -14.90 -4.18
C GLU A 155 -1.87 -14.97 -5.55
N GLN A 156 -3.12 -14.51 -5.64
CA GLN A 156 -3.87 -14.42 -6.91
C GLN A 156 -3.18 -13.53 -7.94
N LEU A 157 -2.52 -12.46 -7.47
CA LEU A 157 -1.76 -11.54 -8.30
C LEU A 157 -0.34 -12.04 -8.63
N GLY A 158 0.01 -13.28 -8.25
CA GLY A 158 1.34 -13.85 -8.46
C GLY A 158 2.44 -13.17 -7.65
N ARG A 159 2.07 -12.49 -6.54
CA ARG A 159 2.97 -11.82 -5.62
C ARG A 159 3.26 -12.75 -4.45
N VAL A 160 4.53 -13.10 -4.27
CA VAL A 160 4.94 -14.11 -3.27
C VAL A 160 5.65 -13.52 -2.04
N GLN A 161 5.98 -12.23 -2.09
CA GLN A 161 6.64 -11.54 -0.99
C GLN A 161 5.84 -10.31 -0.55
N MET A 162 5.53 -10.27 0.75
CA MET A 162 4.99 -9.09 1.42
C MET A 162 5.96 -8.64 2.53
N SER A 163 6.46 -7.42 2.44
CA SER A 163 7.24 -6.79 3.51
C SER A 163 6.35 -5.87 4.34
N CYS A 164 6.49 -5.94 5.66
CA CYS A 164 5.80 -5.04 6.58
C CYS A 164 6.77 -4.21 7.43
N HIS A 165 6.53 -2.91 7.54
CA HIS A 165 7.31 -2.01 8.39
C HIS A 165 6.54 -1.69 9.67
N SER A 166 6.87 -2.38 10.76
CA SER A 166 6.36 -2.01 12.08
C SER A 166 7.26 -0.99 12.75
N ARG A 167 6.69 0.07 13.33
CA ARG A 167 7.39 0.95 14.26
C ARG A 167 7.32 0.36 15.67
N GLU A 168 8.38 0.47 16.45
CA GLU A 168 8.36 -0.03 17.84
C GLU A 168 7.18 0.55 18.64
N ALA A 169 6.89 1.83 18.44
CA ALA A 169 5.81 2.54 19.12
C ALA A 169 4.41 1.95 18.84
N ASN A 170 4.16 1.36 17.66
CA ASN A 170 2.82 0.90 17.27
C ASN A 170 2.59 -0.59 17.51
N ASN A 171 3.60 -1.34 17.97
CA ASN A 171 3.50 -2.78 18.26
C ASN A 171 2.99 -3.65 17.10
N ALA A 172 2.95 -3.15 15.85
CA ALA A 172 2.39 -3.88 14.71
C ALA A 172 3.15 -5.20 14.42
N GLY A 173 4.42 -5.29 14.85
CA GLY A 173 5.23 -6.51 14.76
C GLY A 173 4.63 -7.70 15.51
N ARG A 174 3.75 -7.50 16.50
CA ARG A 174 3.02 -8.60 17.15
C ARG A 174 2.03 -9.28 16.19
N LEU A 175 1.28 -8.49 15.42
CA LEU A 175 0.39 -9.02 14.39
C LEU A 175 1.19 -9.75 13.32
N ALA A 176 2.27 -9.14 12.81
CA ALA A 176 3.11 -9.73 11.78
C ALA A 176 3.64 -11.12 12.19
N ARG A 177 4.11 -11.27 13.44
CA ARG A 177 4.53 -12.59 13.97
C ARG A 177 3.36 -13.56 14.10
N PHE A 178 2.21 -13.09 14.59
CA PHE A 178 1.02 -13.93 14.77
C PHE A 178 0.53 -14.54 13.45
N VAL A 179 0.64 -13.81 12.34
CA VAL A 179 0.26 -14.29 10.99
C VAL A 179 1.35 -15.09 10.29
N GLY A 180 2.49 -15.33 10.94
CA GLY A 180 3.59 -16.17 10.45
C GLY A 180 4.76 -15.39 9.82
N GLY A 181 4.75 -14.07 9.89
CA GLY A 181 5.85 -13.22 9.44
C GLY A 181 7.10 -13.37 10.33
N GLN A 182 8.26 -13.15 9.71
CA GLN A 182 9.58 -13.22 10.36
C GLN A 182 10.30 -11.87 10.25
N ILE A 183 11.16 -11.57 11.22
CA ILE A 183 12.03 -10.38 11.13
C ILE A 183 13.16 -10.72 10.17
N THR A 184 13.25 -10.00 9.06
CA THR A 184 14.31 -10.18 8.05
C THR A 184 15.41 -9.14 8.14
N HIS A 185 15.14 -7.97 8.73
CA HIS A 185 16.11 -6.88 8.86
C HIS A 185 15.71 -5.90 9.99
N THR A 186 16.67 -5.07 10.40
CA THR A 186 16.46 -3.93 11.31
C THR A 186 16.70 -2.63 10.55
N GLY A 187 15.70 -1.75 10.53
CA GLY A 187 15.78 -0.45 9.86
C GLY A 187 16.30 0.67 10.78
N PHE A 188 17.07 1.60 10.22
CA PHE A 188 17.53 2.82 10.91
C PHE A 188 17.04 4.04 10.13
N SER A 189 16.47 5.02 10.81
CA SER A 189 16.04 6.29 10.19
C SER A 189 16.80 7.47 10.78
N LYS A 190 17.29 8.37 9.94
CA LYS A 190 17.89 9.65 10.36
C LYS A 190 17.35 10.79 9.49
N ARG A 191 16.96 11.90 10.12
CA ARG A 191 16.60 13.13 9.40
C ARG A 191 17.89 13.89 9.04
N ILE A 192 18.09 14.18 7.75
CA ILE A 192 19.28 14.87 7.24
C ILE A 192 18.96 16.36 7.07
N GLY A 193 19.93 17.25 7.34
CA GLY A 193 19.78 18.70 7.15
C GLY A 193 19.01 19.44 8.25
N CYS A 194 18.46 18.74 9.23
CA CYS A 194 17.93 19.35 10.44
C CYS A 194 19.02 19.24 11.49
N GLY A 195 19.62 20.37 11.90
CA GLY A 195 20.76 20.44 12.82
C GLY A 195 20.65 19.42 13.95
N GLN A 196 21.38 18.31 13.83
CA GLN A 196 21.55 17.32 14.88
C GLN A 196 23.02 17.33 15.24
N GLU A 197 23.30 17.66 16.50
CA GLU A 197 24.61 17.40 17.09
C GLU A 197 24.95 15.93 16.87
N ARG A 198 26.17 15.66 16.37
CA ARG A 198 26.64 14.28 16.23
C ARG A 198 26.57 13.64 17.61
N ALA A 199 25.82 12.54 17.75
CA ALA A 199 25.91 11.71 18.93
C ALA A 199 27.38 11.39 19.20
N GLN A 200 27.86 11.70 20.41
CA GLN A 200 29.21 11.38 20.83
C GLN A 200 29.39 9.87 20.67
N ARG A 201 30.47 9.46 20.00
CA ARG A 201 30.82 8.04 19.88
C ARG A 201 30.93 7.51 21.30
N ALA A 202 30.07 6.55 21.67
CA ALA A 202 30.29 5.77 22.88
C ALA A 202 31.69 5.16 22.77
N GLY A 203 32.54 5.47 23.74
CA GLY A 203 33.88 4.92 23.84
C GLY A 203 33.80 3.40 23.80
N LYS A 204 34.67 2.80 23.00
CA LYS A 204 34.97 1.37 23.13
C LYS A 204 35.82 1.22 24.38
N ASP A 205 35.27 0.56 25.40
CA ASP A 205 36.04 -0.19 26.37
C ASP A 205 35.96 -1.68 25.98
#